data_AF-A0A610X042-F1
#
_entry.id   AF-A0A610X042-F1
#
_cell.length_a   1.000
_cell.length_b   1.000
_cell.length_c   1.000
_cell.angle_alpha   90.00
_cell.angle_beta   90.00
_cell.angle_gamma   90.00
#
_symmetry.space_group_name_H-M   'P 1'
#
loop_
_entity.id
_entity.type
_entity.pdbx_description
1 polymer ?
#
loop_
_entity_poly.entity_id
_entity_poly.type
_entity_poly.pdbx_seq_one_letter_code
_entity_poly.pdbx_strand_id
1 'polypeptide(L)'
;MEDLVCSWSPKLIVDLIKSIAWPVVVLLIGFSFRTRIFEVARSFFSKNTVSEISATVSGVSAKFVTAKQTTEVLESASTNAANLPKSMSIEAIRARHEQHKTEFSEELYQSIIKHASSLDINNDEKVKILARELSIYQAIIRYIDINKILFRSQYNLFCSINSNGGQINKEDANLFFEATKNNNKEAFSDWDWIKYIAYPVSNSLIYEDNNFYKLTELGRSYIAFMSKNPQLIDELAKL
;
A
#
# COMPACT_ATOMS: atom_id res chain seq x y z
N MET A 1 -28.24 26.24 -59.81
CA MET A 1 -27.89 25.36 -58.68
C MET A 1 -26.61 24.67 -59.12
N GLU A 2 -25.47 25.22 -58.71
CA GLU A 2 -24.15 24.65 -58.99
C GLU A 2 -23.57 24.16 -57.67
N ASP A 3 -23.34 22.86 -57.63
CA ASP A 3 -22.87 22.10 -56.48
C ASP A 3 -21.43 22.47 -56.12
N LEU A 4 -21.23 22.96 -54.90
CA LEU A 4 -19.91 23.15 -54.32
C LEU A 4 -19.29 21.78 -53.99
N VAL A 5 -18.65 21.17 -54.98
CA VAL A 5 -17.83 19.96 -54.79
C VAL A 5 -16.58 20.36 -54.01
N CYS A 6 -16.62 20.19 -52.70
CA CYS A 6 -15.48 20.41 -51.80
C CYS A 6 -14.46 19.28 -51.99
N SER A 7 -13.43 19.49 -52.80
CA SER A 7 -12.34 18.54 -53.00
C SER A 7 -11.33 18.65 -51.86
N TRP A 8 -11.52 17.83 -50.82
CA TRP A 8 -10.53 17.70 -49.75
C TRP A 8 -9.28 17.02 -50.28
N SER A 9 -8.17 17.75 -50.40
CA SER A 9 -6.89 17.13 -50.72
C SER A 9 -6.43 16.25 -49.54
N PRO A 10 -5.84 15.06 -49.78
CA PRO A 10 -5.36 14.19 -48.71
C PRO A 10 -4.39 14.88 -47.75
N LYS A 11 -3.65 15.90 -48.21
CA LYS A 11 -2.76 16.73 -47.38
C LYS A 11 -3.53 17.56 -46.36
N LEU A 12 -4.65 18.18 -46.75
CA LEU A 12 -5.50 18.96 -45.85
C LEU A 12 -6.13 18.10 -44.74
N ILE A 13 -6.51 16.85 -45.06
CA ILE A 13 -7.04 15.90 -44.07
C ILE A 13 -5.95 15.55 -43.05
N VAL A 14 -4.73 15.26 -43.51
CA VAL A 14 -3.60 14.89 -42.64
C VAL A 14 -3.19 16.07 -41.74
N ASP A 15 -3.15 17.29 -42.26
CA ASP A 15 -2.78 18.47 -41.48
C ASP A 15 -3.85 18.84 -40.44
N LEU A 16 -5.14 18.62 -40.75
CA LEU A 16 -6.23 18.77 -39.79
C LEU A 16 -6.17 17.72 -38.67
N ILE A 17 -5.89 16.47 -39.01
CA ILE A 17 -5.74 15.39 -38.02
C ILE A 17 -4.53 15.67 -37.11
N LYS A 18 -3.41 16.15 -37.66
CA LYS A 18 -2.23 16.52 -36.85
C LYS A 18 -2.51 17.65 -35.87
N SER A 19 -3.30 18.65 -36.26
CA SER A 19 -3.61 19.79 -35.38
C SER A 19 -4.64 19.43 -34.29
N ILE A 20 -5.52 18.47 -34.53
CA ILE A 20 -6.56 18.00 -33.59
C ILE A 20 -6.09 16.82 -32.73
N ALA A 21 -5.03 16.12 -33.11
CA ALA A 21 -4.53 14.97 -32.34
C ALA A 21 -4.04 15.37 -30.94
N TRP A 22 -3.24 16.45 -30.82
CA TRP A 22 -2.64 16.80 -29.54
C TRP A 22 -3.64 17.31 -28.48
N PRO A 23 -4.67 18.13 -28.79
CA PRO A 23 -5.67 18.53 -27.79
C PRO A 23 -6.54 17.36 -27.34
N VAL A 24 -6.86 16.43 -28.26
CA VAL A 24 -7.63 15.22 -27.95
C VAL A 24 -6.83 14.29 -27.04
N VAL A 25 -5.53 14.11 -27.29
CA VAL A 25 -4.65 13.34 -26.41
C VAL A 25 -4.54 13.98 -25.02
N VAL A 26 -4.38 15.31 -24.94
CA VAL A 26 -4.35 16.05 -23.66
C VAL A 26 -5.68 15.91 -22.91
N LEU A 27 -6.82 15.95 -23.60
CA LEU A 27 -8.14 15.74 -23.00
C LEU A 27 -8.35 14.29 -22.54
N LEU A 28 -7.93 13.29 -23.31
CA LEU A 28 -8.03 11.87 -22.93
C LEU A 28 -7.15 11.54 -21.72
N ILE A 29 -5.93 12.09 -21.68
CA ILE A 29 -5.05 12.00 -20.52
C ILE A 29 -5.71 12.72 -19.34
N GLY A 30 -6.11 13.98 -19.49
CA GLY A 30 -6.80 14.73 -18.43
C GLY A 30 -8.04 14.03 -17.88
N PHE A 31 -8.85 13.40 -18.75
CA PHE A 31 -10.06 12.69 -18.35
C PHE A 31 -9.77 11.36 -17.65
N SER A 32 -8.79 10.58 -18.14
CA SER A 32 -8.38 9.32 -17.51
C SER A 32 -7.71 9.54 -16.14
N PHE A 33 -7.02 10.66 -15.96
CA PHE A 33 -6.42 11.05 -14.68
C PHE A 33 -7.45 11.64 -13.70
N ARG A 34 -8.47 12.36 -14.20
CA ARG A 34 -9.52 12.95 -13.35
C ARG A 34 -10.36 11.90 -12.63
N THR A 35 -10.65 10.75 -13.23
CA THR A 35 -11.46 9.72 -12.55
C THR A 35 -10.66 8.97 -11.49
N ARG A 36 -9.37 8.66 -11.74
CA ARG A 36 -8.55 7.90 -10.79
C ARG A 36 -7.96 8.73 -9.66
N ILE A 37 -7.52 9.97 -9.90
CA ILE A 37 -6.94 10.80 -8.83
C ILE A 37 -8.02 11.34 -7.90
N PHE A 38 -9.22 11.69 -8.40
CA PHE A 38 -10.26 12.23 -7.53
C PHE A 38 -10.80 11.18 -6.55
N GLU A 39 -10.85 9.90 -6.93
CA GLU A 39 -11.20 8.81 -6.01
C GLU A 39 -10.09 8.56 -4.96
N VAL A 40 -8.83 8.55 -5.38
CA VAL A 40 -7.69 8.38 -4.47
C VAL A 40 -7.55 9.58 -3.52
N ALA A 41 -7.64 10.81 -4.04
CA ALA A 41 -7.58 12.03 -3.23
C ALA A 41 -8.77 12.14 -2.27
N ARG A 42 -9.99 11.83 -2.73
CA ARG A 42 -11.19 11.85 -1.86
C ARG A 42 -11.16 10.74 -0.82
N SER A 43 -10.56 9.58 -1.11
CA SER A 43 -10.32 8.49 -0.15
C SER A 43 -9.24 8.87 0.88
N PHE A 44 -8.16 9.54 0.45
CA PHE A 44 -7.11 10.03 1.35
C PHE A 44 -7.58 11.17 2.27
N PHE A 45 -8.35 12.13 1.74
CA PHE A 45 -8.86 13.26 2.53
C PHE A 45 -10.09 12.92 3.36
N SER A 46 -10.91 11.94 2.98
CA SER A 46 -12.06 11.52 3.81
C SER A 46 -11.68 10.61 4.97
N LYS A 47 -10.55 9.88 4.87
CA LYS A 47 -10.08 8.97 5.93
C LYS A 47 -9.24 9.66 7.02
N ASN A 48 -8.71 10.86 6.76
CA ASN A 48 -7.96 11.65 7.72
C ASN A 48 -8.59 13.04 7.89
N THR A 49 -9.63 13.14 8.72
CA THR A 49 -10.14 14.42 9.21
C THR A 49 -9.16 15.00 10.24
N VAL A 50 -8.31 15.93 9.78
CA VAL A 50 -7.49 16.76 10.66
C VAL A 50 -8.43 17.65 11.46
N SER A 51 -8.58 17.37 12.76
CA SER A 51 -9.59 18.04 13.59
C SER A 51 -9.20 19.48 13.94
N GLU A 52 -7.90 19.77 14.00
CA GLU A 52 -7.37 21.12 14.28
C GLU A 52 -6.07 21.34 13.50
N ILE A 53 -6.06 22.38 12.66
CA ILE A 53 -4.85 22.98 12.10
C ILE A 53 -4.63 24.25 12.92
N SER A 54 -3.67 24.22 13.85
CA SER A 54 -3.23 25.45 14.53
C SER A 54 -1.99 25.98 13.83
N ALA A 55 -2.10 27.18 13.27
CA ALA A 55 -0.98 27.94 12.75
C ALA A 55 -0.38 28.78 13.88
N THR A 56 0.64 28.25 14.55
CA THR A 56 1.49 29.06 15.46
C THR A 56 2.82 29.39 14.79
N VAL A 57 3.44 30.48 15.21
CA VAL A 57 4.61 31.15 14.59
C VAL A 57 5.87 30.25 14.48
N SER A 58 5.85 29.03 15.02
CA SER A 58 6.96 28.06 14.96
C SER A 58 6.66 26.75 14.23
N GLY A 59 5.55 26.63 13.50
CA GLY A 59 5.25 25.45 12.66
C GLY A 59 3.89 24.80 12.93
N VAL A 60 3.41 24.03 11.95
CA VAL A 60 2.10 23.36 11.96
C VAL A 60 2.17 22.07 12.77
N SER A 61 1.36 21.96 13.82
CA SER A 61 1.18 20.73 14.60
C SER A 61 -0.20 20.14 14.31
N ALA A 62 -0.27 18.84 13.99
CA ALA A 62 -1.52 18.11 13.79
C ALA A 62 -1.68 17.08 14.92
N LYS A 63 -2.79 17.17 15.65
CA LYS A 63 -3.19 16.18 16.67
C LYS A 63 -4.18 15.20 16.04
N PHE A 64 -3.78 13.94 15.89
CA PHE A 64 -4.66 12.88 15.41
C PHE A 64 -5.39 12.25 16.60
N VAL A 65 -6.71 12.48 16.69
CA VAL A 65 -7.55 11.81 17.69
C VAL A 65 -8.36 10.73 16.99
N THR A 66 -8.19 9.48 17.43
CA THR A 66 -8.97 8.32 16.98
C THR A 66 -10.42 8.44 17.50
N ALA A 67 -11.25 9.19 16.79
CA ALA A 67 -12.69 9.20 17.03
C ALA A 67 -13.33 7.97 16.36
N LYS A 68 -13.91 7.11 17.21
CA LYS A 68 -14.78 5.97 16.91
C LYS A 68 -15.39 6.00 15.50
N GLN A 69 -14.81 5.25 14.55
CA GLN A 69 -15.40 5.02 13.24
C GLN A 69 -16.39 3.85 13.33
N THR A 70 -17.66 4.20 13.25
CA THR A 70 -18.80 3.31 13.04
C THR A 70 -18.62 2.51 11.74
N THR A 71 -18.65 1.19 11.90
CA THR A 71 -19.03 0.04 11.04
C THR A 71 -18.91 0.09 9.51
N GLU A 72 -19.01 1.23 8.82
CA GLU A 72 -18.95 1.33 7.34
C GLU A 72 -17.53 1.54 6.78
N VAL A 73 -16.56 1.99 7.59
CA VAL A 73 -15.15 2.12 7.15
C VAL A 73 -14.41 0.77 7.10
N LEU A 74 -15.01 -0.28 7.69
CA LEU A 74 -14.43 -1.61 7.76
C LEU A 74 -14.36 -2.36 6.42
N GLU A 75 -15.20 -1.98 5.45
CA GLU A 75 -15.26 -2.68 4.16
C GLU A 75 -14.17 -2.22 3.16
N SER A 76 -13.70 -0.97 3.25
CA SER A 76 -12.72 -0.43 2.28
C SER A 76 -11.28 -0.37 2.77
N ALA A 77 -11.01 -0.71 4.03
CA ALA A 77 -9.67 -0.69 4.63
C ALA A 77 -9.01 -2.09 4.68
N SER A 78 -9.68 -3.13 4.15
CA SER A 78 -9.26 -4.53 4.31
C SER A 78 -9.20 -5.32 3.00
N THR A 79 -9.16 -4.68 1.84
CA THR A 79 -8.87 -5.36 0.57
C THR A 79 -7.36 -5.51 0.36
N ASN A 80 -6.62 -5.89 1.40
CA ASN A 80 -5.34 -6.54 1.18
C ASN A 80 -5.65 -7.95 0.67
N ALA A 81 -5.06 -8.37 -0.44
CA ALA A 81 -5.26 -9.70 -1.04
C ALA A 81 -5.07 -10.84 -0.01
N ALA A 82 -4.30 -10.57 1.05
CA ALA A 82 -3.99 -11.47 2.14
C ALA A 82 -5.11 -11.67 3.19
N ASN A 83 -6.12 -10.81 3.33
CA ASN A 83 -7.07 -10.96 4.45
C ASN A 83 -8.24 -11.90 4.10
N LEU A 84 -8.63 -12.73 5.06
CA LEU A 84 -9.93 -13.40 5.01
C LEU A 84 -11.04 -12.39 5.29
N PRO A 85 -12.15 -12.38 4.52
CA PRO A 85 -13.26 -11.47 4.76
C PRO A 85 -13.94 -11.76 6.11
N LYS A 86 -14.47 -10.72 6.75
CA LYS A 86 -15.03 -10.78 8.12
C LYS A 86 -16.39 -11.48 8.20
N SER A 87 -17.15 -11.50 7.12
CA SER A 87 -18.41 -12.23 6.99
C SER A 87 -18.43 -12.95 5.65
N MET A 88 -18.48 -14.28 5.67
CA MET A 88 -18.52 -15.09 4.45
C MET A 88 -19.55 -16.20 4.62
N SER A 89 -20.59 -16.18 3.79
CA SER A 89 -21.36 -17.40 3.53
C SER A 89 -20.52 -18.33 2.65
N ILE A 90 -20.77 -19.64 2.69
CA ILE A 90 -20.04 -20.64 1.90
C ILE A 90 -20.13 -20.32 0.40
N GLU A 91 -21.26 -19.79 -0.04
CA GLU A 91 -21.53 -19.40 -1.42
C GLU A 91 -20.64 -18.24 -1.86
N ALA A 92 -20.45 -17.24 -1.00
CA ALA A 92 -19.55 -16.12 -1.27
C ALA A 92 -18.08 -16.58 -1.38
N ILE A 93 -17.66 -17.55 -0.55
CA ILE A 93 -16.32 -18.15 -0.64
C ILE A 93 -16.13 -18.82 -2.01
N ARG A 94 -17.09 -19.66 -2.40
CA ARG A 94 -17.03 -20.39 -3.68
C ARG A 94 -17.01 -19.42 -4.86
N ALA A 95 -17.87 -18.41 -4.86
CA ALA A 95 -17.89 -17.40 -5.92
C ALA A 95 -16.55 -16.66 -6.03
N ARG A 96 -15.93 -16.30 -4.89
CA ARG A 96 -14.60 -15.68 -4.88
C ARG A 96 -13.53 -16.60 -5.46
N HIS A 97 -13.54 -17.88 -5.09
CA HIS A 97 -12.58 -18.86 -5.61
C HIS A 97 -12.67 -18.96 -7.14
N GLU A 98 -13.88 -19.11 -7.68
CA GLU A 98 -14.08 -19.16 -9.13
C GLU A 98 -13.63 -17.87 -9.84
N GLN A 99 -13.89 -16.70 -9.23
CA GLN A 99 -13.48 -15.42 -9.80
C GLN A 99 -11.95 -15.26 -9.91
N HIS A 100 -11.19 -15.79 -8.94
CA HIS A 100 -9.73 -15.62 -8.86
C HIS A 100 -8.96 -16.84 -9.36
N LYS A 101 -9.67 -17.90 -9.75
CA LYS A 101 -9.08 -19.14 -10.25
C LYS A 101 -8.32 -18.87 -11.54
N THR A 102 -7.07 -19.31 -11.54
CA THR A 102 -6.21 -19.45 -12.71
C THR A 102 -5.81 -20.91 -12.87
N GLU A 103 -5.35 -21.29 -14.07
CA GLU A 103 -4.87 -22.65 -14.36
C GLU A 103 -3.79 -23.09 -13.35
N PHE A 104 -2.79 -22.24 -13.10
CA PHE A 104 -1.73 -22.55 -12.14
C PHE A 104 -2.24 -22.62 -10.69
N SER A 105 -3.19 -21.77 -10.30
CA SER A 105 -3.78 -21.87 -8.96
C SER A 105 -4.57 -23.17 -8.75
N GLU A 106 -5.18 -23.70 -9.81
CA GLU A 106 -5.88 -24.98 -9.77
C GLU A 106 -4.89 -26.15 -9.66
N GLU A 107 -3.79 -26.12 -10.42
CA GLU A 107 -2.72 -27.12 -10.29
C GLU A 107 -2.16 -27.16 -8.85
N LEU A 108 -1.89 -25.99 -8.26
CA LEU A 108 -1.45 -25.88 -6.87
C LEU A 108 -2.50 -26.43 -5.90
N TYR A 109 -3.78 -26.10 -6.10
CA TYR A 109 -4.87 -26.62 -5.27
C TYR A 109 -4.91 -28.15 -5.30
N GLN A 110 -4.88 -28.77 -6.49
CA GLN A 110 -4.88 -30.23 -6.63
C GLN A 110 -3.65 -30.87 -5.97
N SER A 111 -2.47 -30.25 -6.13
CA SER A 111 -1.24 -30.70 -5.48
C SER A 111 -1.35 -30.66 -3.94
N ILE A 112 -1.88 -29.56 -3.39
CA ILE A 112 -2.11 -29.41 -1.94
C ILE A 112 -3.10 -30.46 -1.43
N ILE A 113 -4.21 -30.70 -2.14
CA ILE A 113 -5.20 -31.73 -1.77
C ILE A 113 -4.55 -33.12 -1.77
N LYS A 114 -3.75 -33.44 -2.79
CA LYS A 114 -3.04 -34.73 -2.86
C LYS A 114 -2.08 -34.90 -1.70
N HIS A 115 -1.28 -33.88 -1.38
CA HIS A 115 -0.36 -33.90 -0.25
C HIS A 115 -1.10 -34.04 1.08
N ALA A 116 -2.13 -33.23 1.33
CA ALA A 116 -2.92 -33.30 2.56
C ALA A 116 -3.63 -34.65 2.72
N SER A 117 -4.09 -35.26 1.63
CA SER A 117 -4.73 -36.59 1.66
C SER A 117 -3.73 -37.71 1.96
N SER A 118 -2.46 -37.55 1.56
CA SER A 118 -1.39 -38.51 1.86
C SER A 118 -0.92 -38.48 3.31
N LEU A 119 -1.23 -37.42 4.06
CA LEU A 119 -0.97 -37.36 5.50
C LEU A 119 -1.95 -38.28 6.23
N ASP A 120 -1.43 -39.31 6.90
CA ASP A 120 -2.17 -40.24 7.77
C ASP A 120 -2.53 -39.57 9.11
N ILE A 121 -3.29 -38.49 9.03
CA ILE A 121 -3.78 -37.70 10.16
C ILE A 121 -5.27 -37.39 9.95
N ASN A 122 -5.97 -37.06 11.02
CA ASN A 122 -7.39 -36.71 10.94
C ASN A 122 -7.61 -35.33 10.28
N ASN A 123 -8.87 -35.01 9.97
CA ASN A 123 -9.23 -33.77 9.29
C ASN A 123 -9.00 -32.50 10.12
N ASP A 124 -9.18 -32.54 11.45
CA ASP A 124 -8.98 -31.38 12.32
C ASP A 124 -7.50 -30.96 12.34
N GLU A 125 -6.60 -31.93 12.44
CA GLU A 125 -5.16 -31.71 12.32
C GLU A 125 -4.77 -31.18 10.92
N LYS A 126 -5.39 -31.69 9.84
CA LYS A 126 -5.20 -31.12 8.49
C LYS A 126 -5.61 -29.65 8.42
N VAL A 127 -6.77 -29.31 8.98
CA VAL A 127 -7.25 -27.92 9.02
C VAL A 127 -6.28 -27.03 9.78
N LYS A 128 -5.76 -27.46 10.93
CA LYS A 128 -4.78 -26.68 11.72
C LYS A 128 -3.48 -26.43 10.95
N ILE A 129 -2.95 -27.44 10.25
CA ILE A 129 -1.73 -27.32 9.44
C ILE A 129 -1.97 -26.36 8.27
N LEU A 130 -3.04 -26.56 7.51
CA LEU A 130 -3.38 -25.68 6.38
C LEU A 130 -3.66 -24.24 6.82
N ALA A 131 -4.31 -24.06 7.98
CA ALA A 131 -4.51 -22.74 8.57
C ALA A 131 -3.18 -22.08 8.96
N ARG A 132 -2.23 -22.85 9.50
CA ARG A 132 -0.88 -22.35 9.82
C ARG A 132 -0.14 -21.90 8.56
N GLU A 133 -0.11 -22.74 7.53
CA GLU A 133 0.52 -22.40 6.24
C GLU A 133 -0.12 -21.16 5.61
N LEU A 134 -1.46 -21.11 5.57
CA LEU A 134 -2.18 -19.95 5.06
C LEU A 134 -1.81 -18.67 5.84
N SER A 135 -1.72 -18.73 7.17
CA SER A 135 -1.34 -17.57 7.98
C SER A 135 0.07 -17.05 7.65
N ILE A 136 1.01 -17.96 7.34
CA ILE A 136 2.37 -17.61 6.93
C ILE A 136 2.35 -16.92 5.57
N TYR A 137 1.65 -17.49 4.58
CA TYR A 137 1.54 -16.89 3.24
C TYR A 137 0.86 -15.52 3.28
N GLN A 138 -0.20 -15.36 4.07
CA GLN A 138 -0.86 -14.07 4.26
C GLN A 138 0.08 -13.02 4.86
N ALA A 139 0.89 -13.40 5.84
CA ALA A 139 1.91 -12.53 6.40
C ALA A 139 2.95 -12.13 5.35
N ILE A 140 3.46 -13.08 4.56
CA ILE A 140 4.44 -12.83 3.50
C ILE A 140 3.88 -11.86 2.46
N ILE A 141 2.67 -12.10 1.95
CA ILE A 141 2.03 -11.19 0.98
C ILE A 141 1.97 -9.76 1.55
N ARG A 142 1.59 -9.62 2.83
CA ARG A 142 1.56 -8.32 3.49
C ARG A 142 2.95 -7.67 3.57
N TYR A 143 4.00 -8.42 3.86
CA TYR A 143 5.38 -7.89 3.87
C TYR A 143 5.85 -7.47 2.48
N ILE A 144 5.51 -8.23 1.44
CA ILE A 144 5.82 -7.86 0.06
C ILE A 144 5.05 -6.61 -0.36
N ASP A 145 3.79 -6.45 0.04
CA ASP A 145 3.03 -5.22 -0.22
C ASP A 145 3.63 -4.01 0.50
N ILE A 146 4.20 -4.20 1.69
CA ILE A 146 4.96 -3.16 2.39
C ILE A 146 6.22 -2.76 1.60
N ASN A 147 6.99 -3.73 1.09
CA ASN A 147 8.22 -3.47 0.34
C ASN A 147 8.01 -2.63 -0.92
N LYS A 148 6.83 -2.70 -1.54
CA LYS A 148 6.52 -1.92 -2.75
C LYS A 148 6.52 -0.41 -2.52
N ILE A 149 6.32 0.03 -1.27
CA ILE A 149 6.11 1.45 -0.94
C ILE A 149 7.18 1.94 0.05
N LEU A 150 7.66 1.07 0.94
CA LEU A 150 8.58 1.44 2.00
C LEU A 150 9.96 1.86 1.45
N PHE A 151 10.51 2.96 1.97
CA PHE A 151 11.87 3.38 1.67
C PHE A 151 12.89 2.58 2.48
N ARG A 152 14.09 2.40 1.90
CA ARG A 152 15.21 1.75 2.60
C ARG A 152 15.57 2.48 3.89
N SER A 153 15.53 3.81 3.88
CA SER A 153 15.78 4.62 5.07
C SER A 153 14.76 4.38 6.19
N GLN A 154 13.47 4.18 5.87
CA GLN A 154 12.44 3.85 6.86
C GLN A 154 12.65 2.45 7.45
N TYR A 155 13.05 1.48 6.63
CA TYR A 155 13.47 0.17 7.13
C TYR A 155 14.66 0.28 8.09
N ASN A 156 15.65 1.10 7.77
CA ASN A 156 16.80 1.32 8.64
C ASN A 156 16.39 1.97 9.98
N LEU A 157 15.41 2.89 9.96
CA LEU A 157 14.81 3.43 11.19
C LEU A 157 14.19 2.30 12.03
N PHE A 158 13.44 1.37 11.42
CA PHE A 158 12.87 0.24 12.14
C PHE A 158 13.94 -0.66 12.77
N CYS A 159 15.03 -0.92 12.06
CA CYS A 159 16.17 -1.66 12.61
C CYS A 159 16.81 -0.95 13.81
N SER A 160 16.92 0.39 13.75
CA SER A 160 17.39 1.20 14.88
C SER A 160 16.44 1.07 16.08
N ILE A 161 15.13 1.22 15.86
CA ILE A 161 14.10 1.04 16.90
C ILE A 161 14.19 -0.35 17.53
N ASN A 162 14.31 -1.40 16.70
CA ASN A 162 14.39 -2.78 17.17
C ASN A 162 15.65 -3.04 18.02
N SER A 163 16.77 -2.42 17.64
CA SER A 163 18.03 -2.51 18.38
C SER A 163 17.97 -1.79 19.73
N ASN A 164 17.13 -0.75 19.84
CA ASN A 164 16.90 0.04 21.05
C ASN A 164 15.73 -0.48 21.90
N GLY A 165 15.55 -1.81 21.96
CA GLY A 165 14.49 -2.42 22.77
C GLY A 165 13.07 -2.23 22.22
N GLY A 166 12.93 -1.90 20.94
CA GLY A 166 11.64 -1.77 20.26
C GLY A 166 10.99 -0.39 20.35
N GLN A 167 11.71 0.63 20.82
CA GLN A 167 11.24 2.01 20.91
C GLN A 167 12.35 3.03 20.60
N ILE A 168 11.95 4.22 20.14
CA ILE A 168 12.82 5.38 19.93
C ILE A 168 12.08 6.63 20.42
N ASN A 169 12.78 7.59 21.03
CA ASN A 169 12.13 8.86 21.38
C ASN A 169 11.82 9.64 20.08
N LYS A 170 10.90 10.60 20.15
CA LYS A 170 10.50 11.40 18.99
C LYS A 170 11.63 12.28 18.47
N GLU A 171 12.42 12.84 19.36
CA GLU A 171 13.52 13.73 19.03
C GLU A 171 14.60 13.02 18.21
N ASP A 172 15.06 11.84 18.65
CA ASP A 172 16.05 11.00 17.96
C ASP A 172 15.51 10.45 16.65
N ALA A 173 14.21 10.11 16.60
CA ALA A 173 13.56 9.70 15.36
C ALA A 173 13.57 10.84 14.32
N ASN A 174 13.30 12.07 14.77
CA ASN A 174 13.40 13.25 13.92
C ASN A 174 14.85 13.53 13.49
N LEU A 175 15.82 13.41 14.40
CA LEU A 175 17.24 13.54 14.08
C LEU A 175 17.69 12.50 13.02
N PHE A 176 17.19 11.26 13.10
CA PHE A 176 17.44 10.23 12.09
C PHE A 176 16.90 10.65 10.71
N PHE A 177 15.69 11.22 10.68
CA PHE A 177 15.10 11.71 9.43
C PHE A 177 15.88 12.90 8.86
N GLU A 178 16.23 13.89 9.69
CA GLU A 178 17.01 15.04 9.22
C GLU A 178 18.38 14.63 8.67
N ALA A 179 19.04 13.63 9.28
CA ALA A 179 20.26 13.04 8.73
C ALA A 179 20.02 12.37 7.37
N THR A 180 18.92 11.60 7.24
CA THR A 180 18.51 10.96 5.98
C THR A 180 18.22 11.98 4.87
N LYS A 181 17.44 13.02 5.20
CA LYS A 181 17.08 14.12 4.30
C LYS A 181 18.32 14.86 3.82
N ASN A 182 19.28 15.12 4.70
CA ASN A 182 20.53 15.79 4.34
C ASN A 182 21.41 14.97 3.40
N ASN A 183 21.36 13.64 3.47
CA ASN A 183 22.10 12.75 2.56
C ASN A 183 21.40 12.58 1.20
N ASN A 184 20.09 12.85 1.13
CA ASN A 184 19.26 12.65 -0.06
C ASN A 184 18.40 13.88 -0.37
N LYS A 185 19.03 15.07 -0.38
CA LYS A 185 18.33 16.38 -0.44
C LYS A 185 17.38 16.54 -1.62
N GLU A 186 17.75 16.01 -2.78
CA GLU A 186 16.91 16.08 -3.98
C GLU A 186 15.62 15.26 -3.84
N ALA A 187 15.70 14.09 -3.19
CA ALA A 187 14.54 13.22 -3.00
C ALA A 187 13.58 13.72 -1.91
N PHE A 188 14.12 14.39 -0.88
CA PHE A 188 13.37 14.81 0.31
C PHE A 188 13.19 16.34 0.42
N SER A 189 13.42 17.11 -0.64
CA SER A 189 13.35 18.58 -0.60
C SER A 189 12.06 19.09 0.04
N ASP A 190 10.93 18.48 -0.35
CA ASP A 190 9.58 18.86 0.10
C ASP A 190 9.02 17.94 1.20
N TRP A 191 9.85 17.04 1.73
CA TRP A 191 9.45 16.10 2.77
C TRP A 191 9.70 16.69 4.16
N ASP A 192 8.74 16.48 5.03
CA ASP A 192 8.85 16.69 6.47
C ASP A 192 8.73 15.33 7.19
N TRP A 193 8.96 15.35 8.51
CA TRP A 193 8.83 14.15 9.34
C TRP A 193 7.47 13.48 9.18
N ILE A 194 6.39 14.27 9.16
CA ILE A 194 5.01 13.75 9.09
C ILE A 194 4.82 12.94 7.81
N LYS A 195 5.22 13.47 6.65
CA LYS A 195 5.19 12.75 5.37
C LYS A 195 6.06 11.50 5.41
N TYR A 196 7.24 11.60 6.01
CA TYR A 196 8.18 10.48 6.13
C TYR A 196 7.61 9.32 6.95
N ILE A 197 6.90 9.56 8.06
CA ILE A 197 6.33 8.49 8.90
C ILE A 197 4.87 8.14 8.59
N ALA A 198 4.19 8.90 7.74
CA ALA A 198 2.78 8.70 7.45
C ALA A 198 2.47 7.26 7.00
N TYR A 199 3.27 6.71 6.08
CA TYR A 199 3.07 5.34 5.59
C TYR A 199 3.32 4.28 6.68
N PRO A 200 4.47 4.27 7.39
CA PRO A 200 4.72 3.38 8.52
C PRO A 200 3.63 3.38 9.60
N VAL A 201 3.13 4.54 9.98
CA VAL A 201 2.08 4.69 10.99
C VAL A 201 0.74 4.17 10.45
N SER A 202 0.34 4.62 9.26
CA SER A 202 -0.96 4.26 8.66
C SER A 202 -1.08 2.75 8.38
N ASN A 203 0.04 2.08 8.09
CA ASN A 203 0.08 0.64 7.86
C ASN A 203 0.36 -0.18 9.12
N SER A 204 0.33 0.45 10.29
CA SER A 204 0.53 -0.19 11.59
C SER A 204 1.88 -0.91 11.70
N LEU A 205 2.96 -0.35 11.14
CA LEU A 205 4.33 -0.86 11.34
C LEU A 205 4.94 -0.29 12.62
N ILE A 206 4.66 0.98 12.86
CA ILE A 206 4.99 1.68 14.10
C ILE A 206 3.73 2.38 14.64
N TYR A 207 3.75 2.70 15.92
CA TYR A 207 2.74 3.54 16.55
C TYR A 207 3.41 4.54 17.49
N GLU A 208 2.71 5.62 17.76
CA GLU A 208 3.13 6.64 18.72
C GLU A 208 2.59 6.30 20.10
N ASP A 209 3.47 6.36 21.10
CA ASP A 209 3.13 6.19 22.51
C ASP A 209 3.86 7.26 23.34
N ASN A 210 3.11 8.25 23.80
CA ASN A 210 3.64 9.40 24.54
C ASN A 210 4.77 10.11 23.77
N ASN A 211 6.01 10.03 24.27
CA ASN A 211 7.19 10.65 23.63
C ASN A 211 8.02 9.67 22.80
N PHE A 212 7.47 8.50 22.47
CA PHE A 212 8.17 7.44 21.75
C PHE A 212 7.41 6.98 20.51
N TYR A 213 8.17 6.52 19.51
CA TYR A 213 7.68 5.62 18.48
C TYR A 213 8.06 4.18 18.82
N LYS A 214 7.11 3.27 18.68
CA LYS A 214 7.27 1.85 19.01
C LYS A 214 6.91 0.98 17.82
N LEU A 215 7.60 -0.15 17.67
CA LEU A 215 7.24 -1.16 16.67
C LEU A 215 5.97 -1.90 17.11
N THR A 216 5.05 -2.12 16.17
CA THR A 216 3.95 -3.07 16.36
C THR A 216 4.44 -4.51 16.23
N GLU A 217 3.56 -5.48 16.47
CA GLU A 217 3.84 -6.88 16.15
C GLU A 217 4.10 -7.09 14.65
N LEU A 218 3.35 -6.38 13.79
CA LEU A 218 3.57 -6.39 12.35
C LEU A 218 4.95 -5.82 11.99
N GLY A 219 5.33 -4.68 12.57
CA GLY A 219 6.63 -4.05 12.32
C GLY A 219 7.80 -4.94 12.72
N ARG A 220 7.74 -5.55 13.92
CA ARG A 220 8.78 -6.50 14.37
C ARG A 220 8.85 -7.73 13.47
N SER A 221 7.71 -8.30 13.12
CA SER A 221 7.64 -9.49 12.26
C SER A 221 8.14 -9.20 10.85
N TYR A 222 7.87 -8.00 10.34
CA TYR A 222 8.37 -7.51 9.06
C TYR A 222 9.91 -7.41 9.07
N ILE A 223 10.52 -6.83 10.11
CA ILE A 223 12.00 -6.80 10.24
C ILE A 223 12.57 -8.23 10.25
N ALA A 224 11.95 -9.14 11.02
CA ALA A 224 12.39 -10.53 11.10
C ALA A 224 12.23 -11.29 9.78
N PHE A 225 11.24 -10.94 8.95
CA PHE A 225 11.09 -11.47 7.60
C PHE A 225 12.18 -10.93 6.67
N MET A 226 12.43 -9.62 6.70
CA MET A 226 13.44 -8.96 5.86
C MET A 226 14.86 -9.43 6.19
N SER A 227 15.19 -9.66 7.47
CA SER A 227 16.51 -10.16 7.86
C SER A 227 16.80 -11.57 7.34
N LYS A 228 15.78 -12.40 7.13
CA LYS A 228 15.87 -13.71 6.48
C LYS A 228 15.91 -13.64 4.96
N ASN A 229 15.60 -12.47 4.39
CA ASN A 229 15.54 -12.24 2.94
C ASN A 229 16.29 -10.95 2.55
N PRO A 230 17.63 -10.91 2.71
CA PRO A 230 18.41 -9.68 2.49
C PRO A 230 18.24 -9.07 1.10
N GLN A 231 18.02 -9.90 0.06
CA GLN A 231 17.76 -9.47 -1.31
C GLN A 231 16.56 -8.52 -1.42
N LEU A 232 15.51 -8.74 -0.62
CA LEU A 232 14.34 -7.88 -0.60
C LEU A 232 14.62 -6.52 0.03
N ILE A 233 15.63 -6.45 0.91
CA ILE A 233 16.07 -5.18 1.49
C ILE A 233 16.75 -4.34 0.41
N ASP A 234 17.54 -4.97 -0.47
CA ASP A 234 18.30 -4.29 -1.52
C ASP A 234 17.41 -3.76 -2.66
N GLU A 235 16.23 -4.34 -2.81
CA GLU A 235 15.16 -3.91 -3.72
C GLU A 235 14.33 -2.74 -3.18
N LEU A 236 14.41 -2.43 -1.88
CA LEU A 236 13.71 -1.26 -1.33
C LEU A 236 14.15 0.02 -2.04
N ALA A 237 13.22 0.96 -2.19
CA ALA A 237 13.50 2.24 -2.80
C ALA A 237 14.70 2.92 -2.11
N LYS A 238 15.76 3.15 -2.89
CA LYS A 238 17.04 3.73 -2.45
C LYS A 238 16.90 5.24 -2.35
N LEU A 239 16.09 5.69 -1.40
CA LEU A 239 15.89 7.09 -1.01
C LEU A 239 16.15 7.23 0.49
#